data_AF-A0A1Y1LKI2-F1
#
_entry.id   AF-A0A1Y1LKI2-F1
#
_cell.length_a   1.000
_cell.length_b   1.000
_cell.length_c   1.000
_cell.angle_alpha   90.00
_cell.angle_beta   90.00
_cell.angle_gamma   90.00
#
_symmetry.space_group_name_H-M   'P 1'
#
loop_
_entity.id
_entity.type
_entity.pdbx_description
1 polymer ?
#
loop_
_entity_poly.entity_id
_entity_poly.type
_entity_poly.pdbx_seq_one_letter_code
_entity_poly.pdbx_strand_id
1 'polypeptide(L)'
;CKQPLYNVHKHLTGGYSPGKTVQEMEMRKLRRQNVHKQSRARKKLIFSSASTDADYGDNCQKPDVDQETFEEMKSEFIRALHKSTAEYEEIEKKTRLQADSSEWKHYR
;
A
#
# COMPACT_ATOMS: atom_id res chain seq x y z
N CYS A 1 5.00 -3.88 -22.16
CA CYS A 1 3.99 -4.34 -23.14
C CYS A 1 4.41 -5.71 -23.66
N LYS A 2 3.51 -6.70 -23.80
CA LYS A 2 3.88 -8.00 -24.37
C LYS A 2 4.03 -7.86 -25.89
N GLN A 3 5.11 -8.40 -26.46
CA GLN A 3 5.38 -8.41 -27.89
C GLN A 3 4.84 -9.69 -28.54
N PRO A 4 4.50 -9.66 -29.84
CA PRO A 4 4.12 -10.86 -30.58
C PRO A 4 5.31 -11.81 -30.74
N LEU A 5 5.05 -13.11 -30.63
CA LEU A 5 6.03 -14.20 -30.60
C LEU A 5 6.49 -14.61 -32.02
N TYR A 6 6.66 -13.65 -32.93
CA TYR A 6 7.09 -13.93 -34.30
C TYR A 6 8.48 -14.59 -34.36
N ASN A 7 9.35 -14.30 -33.39
CA ASN A 7 10.67 -14.90 -33.29
C ASN A 7 10.60 -16.40 -32.97
N VAL A 8 9.63 -16.83 -32.16
CA VAL A 8 9.39 -18.25 -31.87
C VAL A 8 8.91 -18.96 -33.12
N HIS A 9 7.97 -18.37 -33.85
CA HIS A 9 7.49 -18.93 -35.11
C HIS A 9 8.63 -19.09 -36.12
N LYS A 10 9.46 -18.05 -36.31
CA LYS A 10 10.63 -18.10 -37.20
C LYS A 10 11.62 -19.20 -36.82
N HIS A 11 11.85 -19.40 -35.53
CA HIS A 11 12.77 -20.45 -35.07
C HIS A 11 12.22 -21.86 -35.36
N LEU A 12 10.91 -22.05 -35.22
CA LEU A 12 10.24 -23.33 -35.45
C LEU A 12 10.06 -23.67 -36.94
N THR A 13 9.91 -22.66 -37.80
CA THR A 13 9.71 -22.87 -39.24
C THR A 13 10.99 -22.79 -40.06
N GLY A 14 12.16 -22.59 -39.44
CA GLY A 14 13.44 -22.51 -40.18
C GLY A 14 13.67 -21.15 -40.85
N GLY A 15 13.18 -20.07 -40.26
CA GLY A 15 13.43 -18.68 -40.67
C GLY A 15 12.23 -17.98 -41.31
N TYR A 16 11.13 -18.69 -41.58
CA TYR A 16 9.96 -18.09 -42.22
C TYR A 16 9.14 -17.26 -41.24
N SER A 17 8.72 -16.09 -41.71
CA SER A 17 7.81 -15.24 -40.93
C SER A 17 6.40 -15.82 -40.95
N PRO A 18 5.62 -15.69 -39.86
CA PRO A 18 4.24 -16.13 -39.85
C PRO A 18 3.42 -15.38 -40.90
N GLY A 19 2.46 -16.06 -41.52
CA GLY A 19 1.57 -15.45 -42.50
C GLY A 19 0.72 -14.31 -41.91
N LYS A 20 0.24 -13.41 -42.77
CA LYS A 20 -0.49 -12.18 -42.39
C LYS A 20 -1.67 -12.45 -41.44
N THR A 21 -2.46 -13.49 -41.70
CA THR A 21 -3.61 -13.88 -40.87
C THR A 21 -3.21 -14.26 -39.45
N VAL A 22 -2.08 -14.96 -39.30
CA VAL A 22 -1.55 -15.39 -37.99
C VAL A 22 -1.05 -14.18 -37.20
N GLN A 23 -0.36 -13.26 -37.88
CA GLN A 23 0.09 -12.00 -37.29
C GLN A 23 -1.09 -11.16 -36.79
N GLU A 24 -2.15 -11.03 -37.60
CA GLU A 24 -3.36 -10.29 -37.24
C GLU A 24 -4.08 -10.91 -36.03
N MET A 25 -4.17 -12.24 -35.98
CA MET A 25 -4.74 -12.95 -34.82
C MET A 25 -3.94 -12.67 -33.54
N GLU A 26 -2.61 -12.74 -33.61
CA GLU A 26 -1.74 -12.54 -32.46
C GLU A 26 -1.82 -11.08 -31.96
N MET A 27 -1.82 -10.11 -32.88
CA MET A 27 -2.02 -8.70 -32.56
C MET A 27 -3.39 -8.46 -31.92
N ARG A 28 -4.47 -9.11 -32.40
CA ARG A 28 -5.81 -9.01 -31.81
C ARG A 28 -5.84 -9.58 -30.39
N LYS A 29 -5.14 -10.69 -30.13
CA LYS A 29 -4.98 -11.29 -28.79
C LYS A 29 -4.24 -10.34 -27.84
N LEU A 30 -3.14 -9.73 -28.28
CA LEU A 30 -2.38 -8.76 -27.49
C LEU A 30 -3.20 -7.51 -27.15
N ARG A 31 -3.97 -6.98 -28.12
CA ARG A 31 -4.88 -5.84 -27.89
C ARG A 31 -5.89 -6.17 -26.79
N ARG A 32 -6.56 -7.32 -26.85
CA ARG A 32 -7.52 -7.75 -25.80
C ARG A 32 -6.86 -7.86 -24.41
N GLN A 33 -5.65 -8.41 -24.32
CA GLN A 33 -4.93 -8.51 -23.05
C GLN A 33 -4.51 -7.15 -22.47
N ASN A 34 -4.22 -6.16 -23.32
CA ASN A 34 -3.82 -4.83 -22.86
C ASN A 34 -4.99 -3.97 -22.39
N VAL A 35 -6.21 -4.16 -22.92
CA VAL A 35 -7.43 -3.45 -22.47
C VAL A 35 -7.69 -3.70 -20.98
N HIS A 36 -7.56 -4.95 -20.52
CA HIS A 36 -7.77 -5.27 -19.11
C HIS A 36 -6.73 -4.64 -18.18
N LYS A 37 -5.52 -4.37 -18.65
CA LYS A 37 -4.47 -3.70 -17.87
C LYS A 37 -4.78 -2.22 -17.62
N GLN A 38 -5.43 -1.55 -18.57
CA GLN A 38 -5.82 -0.15 -18.40
C GLN A 38 -6.96 -0.01 -17.39
N SER A 39 -7.95 -0.91 -17.40
CA SER A 39 -9.08 -0.87 -16.44
C SER A 39 -8.68 -1.15 -14.98
N ARG A 40 -7.58 -1.87 -14.76
CA ARG A 40 -7.07 -2.25 -13.42
C ARG A 40 -5.85 -1.46 -12.98
N ALA A 41 -5.41 -0.47 -13.74
CA ALA A 41 -4.42 0.48 -13.27
C ALA A 41 -5.08 1.29 -12.13
N ARG A 42 -5.03 0.74 -10.91
CA ARG A 42 -5.38 1.48 -9.69
C ARG A 42 -4.65 2.81 -9.80
N LYS A 43 -5.39 3.93 -9.73
CA LYS A 43 -4.79 5.25 -9.66
C LYS A 43 -3.72 5.14 -8.57
N LYS A 44 -2.44 5.29 -8.92
CA LYS A 44 -1.41 5.38 -7.91
C LYS A 44 -1.82 6.58 -7.07
N LEU A 45 -2.07 6.35 -5.78
CA LEU A 45 -2.15 7.45 -4.83
C LEU A 45 -0.80 8.12 -4.91
N ILE A 46 -0.75 9.24 -5.62
CA ILE A 46 0.39 10.12 -5.58
C ILE A 46 0.31 10.71 -4.18
N PHE A 47 1.20 10.26 -3.31
CA PHE A 47 1.40 10.93 -2.02
C PHE A 47 1.78 12.36 -2.35
N SER A 48 0.81 13.27 -2.29
CA SER A 48 1.13 14.68 -2.25
C SER A 48 1.83 14.87 -0.92
N SER A 49 3.13 15.15 -0.94
CA SER A 49 3.76 15.85 0.16
C SER A 49 3.07 17.21 0.22
N ALA A 50 1.89 17.26 0.83
CA ALA A 50 1.24 18.51 1.12
C ALA A 50 2.21 19.21 2.06
N SER A 51 2.97 20.17 1.54
CA SER A 51 3.84 21.04 2.35
C SER A 51 3.04 21.84 3.39
N THR A 52 1.71 21.68 3.39
CA THR A 52 0.70 22.29 4.24
C THR A 52 0.01 21.29 5.18
N ASP A 53 0.49 20.04 5.28
CA ASP A 53 0.00 19.12 6.30
C ASP A 53 0.40 19.66 7.68
N ALA A 54 -0.60 20.08 8.46
CA ALA A 54 -0.40 20.65 9.78
C ALA A 54 -0.13 19.58 10.84
N ASP A 55 -0.48 18.33 10.55
CA ASP A 55 -0.44 17.23 11.50
C ASP A 55 0.86 16.41 11.37
N TYR A 56 1.43 16.31 10.17
CA TYR A 56 2.60 15.46 9.89
C TYR A 56 3.64 16.11 8.97
N GLY A 57 4.92 15.80 9.23
CA GLY A 57 6.06 16.26 8.43
C GLY A 57 6.79 17.47 9.02
N ASP A 58 7.75 18.02 8.28
CA ASP A 58 8.66 19.06 8.79
C ASP A 58 7.97 20.40 9.09
N ASN A 59 6.81 20.64 8.48
CA ASN A 59 6.00 21.85 8.67
C ASN A 59 4.82 21.63 9.64
N CYS A 60 4.79 20.52 10.38
CA CYS A 60 3.71 20.25 11.32
C CYS A 60 3.67 21.29 12.45
N GLN A 61 2.49 21.45 13.05
CA GLN A 61 2.32 22.30 14.21
C GLN A 61 3.15 21.75 15.37
N LYS A 62 4.04 22.58 15.90
CA LYS A 62 4.82 22.24 17.08
C LYS A 62 3.91 22.24 18.32
N PRO A 63 4.15 21.33 19.28
CA PRO A 63 3.45 21.36 20.56
C PRO A 63 3.59 22.71 21.27
N ASP A 64 2.54 23.15 21.96
CA ASP A 64 2.53 24.36 22.82
C ASP A 64 3.23 24.09 24.17
N VAL A 65 4.35 23.37 24.16
CA VAL A 65 5.17 23.07 25.33
C VAL A 65 6.63 23.40 25.03
N ASP A 66 7.38 23.74 26.07
CA ASP A 66 8.82 23.93 25.94
C ASP A 66 9.53 22.61 25.62
N GLN A 67 10.74 22.73 25.07
CA GLN A 67 11.50 21.58 24.57
C GLN A 67 11.88 20.59 25.69
N GLU A 68 12.18 21.09 26.88
CA GLU A 68 12.59 20.26 28.02
C GLU A 68 11.40 19.41 28.51
N THR A 69 10.26 20.06 28.76
CA THR A 69 9.00 19.37 29.10
C THR A 69 8.61 18.36 28.04
N PHE A 70 8.76 18.70 26.76
CA PHE A 70 8.48 17.77 25.65
C PHE A 70 9.37 16.53 25.70
N GLU A 71 10.68 16.69 25.94
CA GLU A 71 11.63 15.58 26.01
C GLU A 71 11.38 14.67 27.21
N GLU A 72 11.00 15.24 28.35
CA GLU A 72 10.58 14.50 29.53
C GLU A 72 9.32 13.66 29.25
N MET A 73 8.26 14.29 28.74
CA MET A 73 7.01 13.62 28.38
C MET A 73 7.24 12.51 27.35
N LYS A 74 8.06 12.79 26.33
CA LYS A 74 8.42 11.81 25.30
C LYS A 74 9.15 10.60 25.91
N SER A 75 10.08 10.85 26.82
CA SER A 75 10.86 9.78 27.46
C SER A 75 9.98 8.93 28.38
N GLU A 76 9.10 9.56 29.14
CA GLU A 76 8.11 8.88 29.96
C GLU A 76 7.17 8.02 29.11
N PHE A 77 6.67 8.57 28.01
CA PHE A 77 5.80 7.86 27.07
C PHE A 77 6.50 6.62 26.49
N ILE A 78 7.73 6.74 26.00
CA ILE A 78 8.50 5.61 25.47
C ILE A 78 8.72 4.56 26.55
N ARG A 79 9.07 4.97 27.79
CA ARG A 79 9.22 4.04 28.91
C ARG A 79 7.92 3.29 29.21
N ALA A 80 6.78 3.96 29.15
CA ALA A 80 5.47 3.34 29.37
C ALA A 80 5.07 2.34 28.27
N LEU A 81 5.62 2.47 27.05
CA LEU A 81 5.44 1.50 25.97
C LEU A 81 6.22 0.20 26.22
N HIS A 82 7.31 0.25 26.98
CA HIS A 82 8.08 -0.94 27.37
C HIS A 82 7.36 -1.72 28.47
N LYS A 83 6.27 -2.38 28.09
CA LYS A 83 5.51 -3.28 28.96
C LYS A 83 6.18 -4.64 29.08
N SER A 84 6.02 -5.27 30.24
CA SER A 84 6.36 -6.67 30.48
C SER A 84 5.38 -7.61 29.77
N THR A 85 5.78 -8.86 29.57
CA THR A 85 4.92 -9.91 28.99
C THR A 85 3.63 -10.11 29.79
N ALA A 86 3.70 -10.04 31.11
CA ALA A 86 2.54 -10.16 32.00
C ALA A 86 1.52 -9.03 31.78
N GLU A 87 2.00 -7.79 31.61
CA GLU A 87 1.13 -6.64 31.32
C GLU A 87 0.48 -6.75 29.93
N TYR A 88 1.19 -7.28 28.93
CA TYR A 88 0.61 -7.56 27.62
C TYR A 88 -0.54 -8.57 27.71
N GLU A 89 -0.34 -9.68 28.41
CA GLU A 89 -1.39 -10.69 28.61
C GLU A 89 -2.61 -10.12 29.36
N GLU A 90 -2.38 -9.25 30.35
CA GLU A 90 -3.46 -8.61 31.08
C GLU A 90 -4.26 -7.64 30.19
N ILE A 91 -3.57 -6.85 29.36
CA ILE A 91 -4.22 -5.95 28.39
C ILE A 91 -5.04 -6.77 27.40
N GLU A 92 -4.49 -7.85 26.85
CA GLU A 92 -5.20 -8.72 25.91
C GLU A 92 -6.47 -9.31 26.53
N LYS A 93 -6.37 -9.83 27.77
CA LYS A 93 -7.55 -10.35 28.49
C LYS A 93 -8.63 -9.29 28.66
N LYS A 94 -8.25 -8.05 28.96
CA LYS A 94 -9.19 -6.93 29.14
C LYS A 94 -9.81 -6.47 27.82
N THR A 95 -9.08 -6.50 26.72
CA THR A 95 -9.55 -5.96 25.43
C THR A 95 -10.11 -7.02 24.48
N ARG A 96 -10.02 -8.32 24.80
CA ARG A 96 -10.48 -9.43 23.94
C ARG A 96 -11.92 -9.29 23.43
N LEU A 97 -12.82 -8.76 24.27
CA LEU A 97 -14.24 -8.56 23.92
C LEU A 97 -14.58 -7.07 23.77
N GLN A 98 -13.61 -6.23 23.44
CA GLN A 98 -13.83 -4.79 23.28
C GLN A 98 -14.88 -4.48 22.22
N ALA A 99 -15.01 -5.31 21.17
CA ALA A 99 -16.06 -5.18 20.16
C ALA A 99 -17.49 -5.25 20.74
N ASP A 100 -17.65 -5.95 21.87
CA ASP A 100 -18.95 -6.10 22.54
C ASP A 100 -19.20 -5.04 23.62
N SER A 101 -18.19 -4.23 23.95
CA SER A 101 -18.31 -3.20 24.99
C SER A 101 -19.30 -2.12 24.57
N SER A 102 -20.05 -1.61 25.56
CA SER A 102 -21.01 -0.52 25.36
C SER A 102 -20.34 0.75 24.85
N GLU A 103 -19.12 1.04 25.33
CA GLU A 103 -18.32 2.17 24.87
C GLU A 103 -17.95 2.03 23.40
N TRP A 104 -17.49 0.84 22.96
CA TRP A 104 -17.12 0.63 21.57
C TRP A 104 -18.30 0.71 20.61
N LYS A 105 -19.50 0.30 21.06
CA LYS A 105 -20.75 0.44 20.31
C LYS A 105 -21.24 1.89 20.24
N HIS A 106 -20.87 2.74 21.18
CA HIS A 106 -21.28 4.14 21.22
C HIS A 106 -20.46 5.03 20.27
N TYR A 107 -19.16 4.75 20.14
CA TYR A 107 -18.23 5.56 19.32
C TYR A 107 -18.08 5.09 17.87
N ARG A 108 -18.77 4.01 17.48
CA ARG A 108 -18.71 3.42 16.13
C ARG A 108 -20.02 3.64 15.39
#